data_AF-A0A7X8R151-F1
#
_entry.id   AF-A0A7X8R151-F1
#
_cell.length_a   1.000
_cell.length_b   1.000
_cell.length_c   1.000
_cell.angle_alpha   90.00
_cell.angle_beta   90.00
_cell.angle_gamma   90.00
#
_symmetry.space_group_name_H-M   'P 1'
#
loop_
_entity.id
_entity.type
_entity.pdbx_description
1 polymer ?
#
loop_
_entity_poly.entity_id
_entity_poly.type
_entity_poly.pdbx_seq_one_letter_code
_entity_poly.pdbx_strand_id
1 'polypeptide(L)' 'MPFINAVAKIKLSGPARIQGPEEIVLTGGSAGFWVESNGVFGEISIEISCAGFEEKIRIS' A
#
# COMPACT_ATOMS: atom_id res chain seq x y z
N MET A 1 10.04 -11.69 -6.03
CA MET A 1 9.40 -12.94 -6.53
C MET A 1 8.85 -12.69 -7.92
N PRO A 2 9.61 -12.94 -8.99
CA PRO A 2 9.30 -12.40 -10.32
C PRO A 2 8.03 -12.96 -11.00
N PHE A 3 7.42 -14.02 -10.45
CA PHE A 3 6.26 -14.69 -11.07
C PHE A 3 5.02 -14.71 -10.18
N ILE A 4 5.02 -13.98 -9.06
CA ILE A 4 3.84 -13.94 -8.21
C ILE A 4 2.75 -13.06 -8.85
N ASN A 5 1.55 -13.61 -8.93
CA ASN A 5 0.31 -12.88 -9.18
C ASN A 5 -0.50 -12.94 -7.89
N ALA A 6 -0.41 -11.88 -7.10
CA ALA A 6 -1.12 -11.77 -5.83
C ALA A 6 -1.75 -10.39 -5.68
N VAL A 7 -2.84 -10.33 -4.92
CA VAL A 7 -3.53 -9.09 -4.59
C VAL A 7 -3.00 -8.59 -3.25
N ALA A 8 -2.37 -7.43 -3.26
CA ALA A 8 -2.01 -6.70 -2.05
C ALA A 8 -3.14 -5.71 -1.72
N LYS A 9 -3.57 -5.70 -0.46
CA LYS A 9 -4.53 -4.73 0.09
C LYS A 9 -3.76 -3.65 0.85
N ILE A 10 -4.13 -2.40 0.64
CA ILE A 10 -3.48 -1.23 1.19
C ILE A 10 -4.49 -0.55 2.12
N LYS A 11 -4.11 -0.30 3.37
CA LYS A 11 -4.84 0.60 4.26
C LYS A 11 -3.96 1.80 4.55
N LEU A 12 -4.54 2.99 4.50
CA LEU A 12 -3.87 4.24 4.82
C LEU A 12 -4.58 4.92 5.98
N SER A 13 -3.79 5.49 6.89
CA SER A 13 -4.24 6.31 8.00
C SER A 13 -3.38 7.59 8.08
N GLY A 14 -3.95 8.66 8.63
CA GLY A 14 -3.29 9.97 8.71
C GLY A 14 -3.76 10.96 7.64
N PRO A 15 -3.06 12.11 7.49
CA PRO A 15 -3.49 13.23 6.65
C PRO A 15 -3.18 13.02 5.16
N ALA A 16 -3.65 11.92 4.59
CA ALA A 16 -3.44 11.57 3.18
C ALA A 16 -4.55 10.68 2.64
N ARG A 17 -4.50 10.39 1.33
CA ARG A 17 -5.37 9.41 0.66
C ARG A 17 -4.60 8.63 -0.41
N ILE A 18 -5.07 7.43 -0.70
CA ILE A 18 -4.60 6.63 -1.84
C ILE A 18 -5.20 7.22 -3.13
N GLN A 19 -4.37 7.35 -4.16
CA GLN A 19 -4.79 7.67 -5.52
C GLN A 19 -4.96 6.39 -6.31
N GLY A 20 -6.20 5.97 -6.52
CA GLY A 20 -6.56 4.72 -7.19
C GLY A 20 -7.17 3.70 -6.22
N PRO A 21 -7.18 2.41 -6.58
CA PRO A 21 -7.79 1.37 -5.77
C PRO A 21 -6.96 1.03 -4.53
N GLU A 22 -7.63 0.56 -3.48
CA GLU A 22 -7.00 0.04 -2.25
C GLU A 22 -6.52 -1.41 -2.41
N GLU A 23 -6.82 -2.05 -3.53
CA GLU A 23 -6.33 -3.39 -3.89
C GLU A 23 -5.51 -3.29 -5.18
N ILE A 24 -4.28 -3.82 -5.15
CA ILE A 24 -3.36 -3.77 -6.29
C ILE A 24 -2.79 -5.16 -6.59
N VAL A 25 -2.70 -5.49 -7.88
CA VAL A 25 -2.13 -6.76 -8.35
C VAL A 25 -0.62 -6.60 -8.49
N LEU A 26 0.14 -7.48 -7.85
CA LEU A 26 1.57 -7.61 -8.11
C LEU A 26 1.79 -8.20 -9.50
N THR A 27 2.47 -7.45 -10.38
CA THR A 27 2.85 -7.88 -11.73
C THR A 27 4.36 -7.99 -11.78
N GLY A 28 4.89 -9.16 -12.11
CA GLY A 28 6.34 -9.39 -12.01
C GLY A 28 6.85 -9.34 -10.55
N GLY A 29 5.95 -9.48 -9.58
CA GLY A 29 6.27 -9.38 -8.15
C GLY A 29 6.41 -7.96 -7.59
N SER A 30 6.00 -6.94 -8.33
CA SER A 30 5.98 -5.56 -7.86
C SER A 30 4.70 -4.85 -8.29
N ALA A 31 4.38 -3.77 -7.59
CA ALA A 31 3.33 -2.83 -7.95
C ALA A 31 3.66 -1.45 -7.36
N GLY A 32 3.02 -0.41 -7.88
CA GLY A 32 3.17 0.96 -7.37
C GLY A 32 1.80 1.62 -7.23
N PHE A 33 1.65 2.43 -6.18
CA PHE A 33 0.48 3.26 -5.93
C PHE A 33 0.95 4.65 -5.50
N TRP A 34 0.08 5.65 -5.66
CA TRP A 34 0.37 7.03 -5.27
C TRP A 34 -0.38 7.40 -3.99
N VAL A 35 0.28 8.21 -3.17
CA VAL A 35 -0.30 8.79 -1.95
C VAL A 35 -0.30 10.29 -2.12
N GLU A 36 -1.46 10.91 -1.92
CA GLU A 36 -1.61 12.37 -1.91
C GLU A 36 -1.80 12.85 -0.47
N SER A 37 -0.94 13.76 -0.02
CA SER A 37 -1.14 14.44 1.26
C SER A 37 -2.29 15.45 1.16
N ASN A 38 -3.04 15.64 2.24
CA ASN A 38 -4.16 16.58 2.25
C ASN A 38 -3.75 18.00 2.71
N GLY A 39 -2.44 18.25 2.88
CA GLY A 39 -1.89 19.54 3.32
C GLY A 39 -1.92 19.78 4.84
N VAL A 40 -2.40 18.82 5.64
CA VAL A 40 -2.38 18.87 7.11
C VAL A 40 -1.13 18.18 7.64
N PHE A 41 -0.47 18.77 8.64
CA PHE A 41 0.67 18.14 9.32
C PHE A 41 0.22 16.91 10.12
N GLY A 42 0.96 15.81 10.00
CA GLY A 42 0.74 14.59 10.78
C GLY A 42 1.46 13.38 10.19
N GLU A 43 1.50 12.29 10.95
CA GLU A 43 2.06 11.00 10.51
C GLU A 43 1.10 10.33 9.52
N ILE A 44 1.64 9.83 8.40
CA ILE A 44 0.92 8.97 7.46
C ILE A 44 1.40 7.54 7.72
N SER A 45 0.49 6.64 8.06
CA SER A 45 0.81 5.22 8.25
C SER A 45 0.09 4.38 7.21
N ILE A 46 0.86 3.53 6.53
CA ILE A 46 0.39 2.62 5.50
C ILE A 46 0.57 1.19 5.99
N GLU A 47 -0.45 0.36 5.82
CA GLU A 47 -0.43 -1.07 6.11
C GLU A 47 -0.68 -1.83 4.80
N ILE A 48 0.14 -2.84 4.52
CA ILE A 48 0.01 -3.68 3.33
C ILE A 48 -0.17 -5.13 3.79
N SER A 49 -1.24 -5.76 3.33
CA SER A 49 -1.50 -7.19 3.56
C SER A 49 -1.62 -7.93 2.23
N CYS A 50 -1.07 -9.14 2.17
CA CYS A 50 -1.11 -10.00 0.99
C CYS A 50 -1.19 -11.45 1.47
N ALA A 51 -2.12 -12.23 0.92
CA ALA A 51 -2.29 -13.62 1.32
C ALA A 51 -0.99 -14.42 1.07
N GLY A 52 -0.52 -15.16 2.08
CA GLY A 52 0.73 -15.91 2.01
C GLY A 52 1.99 -15.10 2.33
N PHE A 53 1.85 -13.84 2.78
CA PHE A 53 2.94 -13.01 3.27
C PHE A 53 2.67 -12.57 4.71
N GLU A 54 3.71 -12.47 5.52
CA GLU A 54 3.59 -11.80 6.82
C GLU A 54 3.30 -10.31 6.60
N GLU A 55 2.40 -9.78 7.42
CA GLU A 55 2.01 -8.38 7.43
C GLU A 55 3.16 -7.54 7.97
N LYS A 56 3.80 -6.73 7.12
CA LYS A 56 4.82 -5.80 7.55
C LYS A 56 5.08 -4.77 6.47
N ILE A 57 4.81 -3.52 6.79
CA ILE A 57 5.67 -2.34 6.59
C ILE A 57 4.90 -1.17 7.19
N ARG A 58 5.48 -0.49 8.19
CA ARG A 58 5.04 0.84 8.65
C ARG A 58 6.04 1.83 8.08
N ILE A 59 5.55 2.73 7.24
CA ILE A 59 6.32 3.91 6.82
C ILE A 59 5.80 5.06 7.67
N SER A 60 6.67 5.71 8.44
CA SER A 60 6.38 6.85 9.32
C SER A 60 7.26 8.02 8.95
#